data_AF-A0A4Y1RCN9-F1
#
_entry.id   AF-A0A4Y1RCN9-F1
#
_cell.length_a   1.000
_cell.length_b   1.000
_cell.length_c   1.000
_cell.angle_alpha   90.00
_cell.angle_beta   90.00
_cell.angle_gamma   90.00
#
_symmetry.space_group_name_H-M   'P 1'
#
loop_
_entity.id
_entity.type
_entity.pdbx_description
1 polymer ?
#
loop_
_entity_poly.entity_id
_entity_poly.type
_entity_poly.pdbx_seq_one_letter_code
_entity_poly.pdbx_strand_id
1 'polypeptide(L)'
;MAFWVAMIVNSSFGFNQGNPLRLTYGLDYKGNVCGDKHAKGLRQLELKYWLNPNQVYLSGLKDNQFKLANARSICLLDCPIPSEDSLSWVCDYPEGDIRLSMDDWIDRNYDYYEFLTPEMRNTSLQLQGPCYPVIFPSVNVYWSCQFIARPSNVSLRHWQQMGGVNINEDIIIDKSIHRSINSRSSVLKRYMADIGKAWPVLIVCGGILPLFLSVIWLLLIRHFVAAMPWITVGLFNILIIAVTMFYYLKAGWIGNDAISPIIGEHDPYIRISGRELTHLRAAAVFMTFITVVAVLTSIAIVRRILMATSPEIPFLPVFSSMKRLVRYNLGSVALGSLIVSFVESIRFMLESIRRRLKVAGTTPGNWFGKAVYHTSRFSLRCIEWTIKSANRNAYIMIAITGKSFCKASAIATDLIFSNILRIGRVCWGLGYVVATLFFAVVEMSIDTIILSFCQDSEEHQGTAQYAPPLLIETLNDQNEMQRLTQGPQ
;
A
#
# COMPACT_ATOMS: atom_id res chain seq x y z
N MET A 1 -2.28 -11.43 4.79
CA MET A 1 -3.62 -11.03 5.30
C MET A 1 -3.54 -9.90 6.34
N ALA A 2 -2.78 -10.04 7.44
CA ALA A 2 -2.69 -8.99 8.47
C ALA A 2 -2.20 -7.63 7.96
N PHE A 3 -1.19 -7.60 7.09
CA PHE A 3 -0.71 -6.38 6.44
C PHE A 3 -1.79 -5.65 5.64
N TRP A 4 -2.52 -6.38 4.80
CA TRP A 4 -3.63 -5.83 4.01
C TRP A 4 -4.77 -5.31 4.90
N VAL A 5 -5.08 -6.02 5.98
CA VAL A 5 -6.07 -5.57 6.97
C VAL A 5 -5.60 -4.28 7.66
N ALA A 6 -4.33 -4.19 8.07
CA ALA A 6 -3.76 -3.00 8.68
C ALA A 6 -3.75 -1.80 7.72
N MET A 7 -3.40 -2.00 6.44
CA MET A 7 -3.46 -0.98 5.39
C MET A 7 -4.89 -0.50 5.16
N ILE A 8 -5.87 -1.40 5.09
CA ILE A 8 -7.28 -1.04 4.93
C ILE A 8 -7.79 -0.26 6.14
N VAL A 9 -7.41 -0.66 7.36
CA VAL A 9 -7.80 0.04 8.59
C VAL A 9 -7.16 1.41 8.67
N ASN A 10 -5.86 1.54 8.40
CA ASN A 10 -5.14 2.82 8.42
C ASN A 10 -5.66 3.76 7.32
N SER A 11 -5.92 3.24 6.12
CA SER A 11 -6.54 4.00 5.03
C SER A 11 -7.94 4.45 5.43
N SER A 12 -8.79 3.55 5.95
CA SER A 12 -10.14 3.91 6.39
C SER A 12 -10.14 4.95 7.51
N PHE A 13 -9.18 4.89 8.44
CA PHE A 13 -9.01 5.89 9.47
C PHE A 13 -8.58 7.24 8.89
N GLY A 14 -7.61 7.25 7.98
CA GLY A 14 -7.15 8.44 7.28
C GLY A 14 -8.23 9.12 6.42
N PHE A 15 -9.07 8.34 5.75
CA PHE A 15 -10.19 8.86 4.96
C PHE A 15 -11.38 9.32 5.81
N ASN A 16 -11.64 8.69 6.96
CA ASN A 16 -12.76 9.07 7.82
C ASN A 16 -12.45 10.27 8.73
N GLN A 17 -11.20 10.42 9.18
CA GLN A 17 -10.79 11.54 10.04
C GLN A 17 -10.11 12.68 9.27
N GLY A 18 -9.49 12.39 8.12
CA GLY A 18 -8.83 13.38 7.28
C GLY A 18 -9.71 13.92 6.17
N ASN A 19 -9.27 15.02 5.55
CA ASN A 19 -9.84 15.51 4.29
C ASN A 19 -8.89 15.13 3.14
N PRO A 20 -9.23 14.14 2.30
CA PRO A 20 -8.37 13.69 1.20
C PRO A 20 -8.15 14.77 0.14
N LEU A 21 -9.03 15.78 0.06
CA LEU A 21 -8.91 16.89 -0.89
C LEU A 21 -7.66 17.75 -0.62
N ARG A 22 -7.09 17.71 0.61
CA ARG A 22 -5.84 18.42 0.94
C ARG A 22 -4.61 17.90 0.22
N LEU A 23 -4.65 16.69 -0.34
CA LEU A 23 -3.55 16.14 -1.13
C LEU A 23 -3.49 16.72 -2.55
N THR A 24 -4.63 17.14 -3.10
CA THR A 24 -4.76 17.57 -4.49
C THR A 24 -5.05 19.07 -4.63
N TYR A 25 -5.81 19.66 -3.69
CA TYR A 25 -6.19 21.06 -3.72
C TYR A 25 -5.29 21.92 -2.84
N GLY A 26 -5.11 23.18 -3.25
CA GLY A 26 -4.39 24.17 -2.48
C GLY A 26 -5.13 24.62 -1.23
N LEU A 27 -4.38 25.17 -0.27
CA LEU A 27 -4.91 25.83 0.92
C LEU A 27 -4.85 27.35 0.74
N ASP A 28 -5.87 28.05 1.22
CA ASP A 28 -5.84 29.51 1.42
C ASP A 28 -4.99 29.90 2.64
N TYR A 29 -4.81 31.20 2.87
CA TYR A 29 -4.06 31.75 4.00
C TYR A 29 -4.74 31.48 5.36
N LYS A 30 -6.00 31.03 5.35
CA LYS A 30 -6.78 30.64 6.54
C LYS A 30 -6.71 29.14 6.84
N GLY A 31 -6.10 28.36 5.95
CA GLY A 31 -5.99 26.90 6.06
C GLY A 31 -7.21 26.13 5.55
N ASN A 32 -8.17 26.77 4.87
CA ASN A 32 -9.27 26.11 4.18
C ASN A 32 -8.82 25.56 2.83
N VAL A 33 -9.49 24.51 2.36
CA VAL A 33 -9.20 23.89 1.06
C VAL A 33 -9.97 24.62 -0.03
N CYS A 34 -9.31 25.00 -1.11
CA CYS A 34 -9.98 25.55 -2.29
C CYS A 34 -10.93 24.50 -2.90
N GLY A 35 -12.15 24.90 -3.25
CA GLY A 35 -13.18 23.99 -3.76
C GLY A 35 -13.87 23.12 -2.69
N ASP A 36 -13.65 23.40 -1.40
CA ASP A 36 -14.32 22.65 -0.34
C ASP A 36 -15.83 22.93 -0.34
N LYS A 37 -16.62 21.87 -0.53
CA LYS A 37 -18.09 21.92 -0.54
C LYS A 37 -18.67 22.23 0.83
N HIS A 38 -17.91 21.99 1.91
CA HIS A 38 -18.34 22.21 3.29
C HIS A 38 -17.94 23.59 3.83
N ALA A 39 -16.99 24.27 3.19
CA ALA A 39 -16.59 25.62 3.57
C ALA A 39 -17.55 26.66 2.94
N LYS A 40 -18.05 27.59 3.76
CA LYS A 40 -18.93 28.66 3.30
C LYS A 40 -18.17 29.60 2.37
N GLY A 41 -18.70 29.84 1.16
CA GLY A 41 -18.14 30.80 0.19
C GLY A 41 -16.98 30.29 -0.69
N LEU A 42 -16.44 29.10 -0.44
CA LEU A 42 -15.29 28.54 -1.17
C LEU A 42 -15.66 27.45 -2.18
N ARG A 43 -16.95 27.11 -2.29
CA ARG A 43 -17.44 25.98 -3.08
C ARG A 43 -17.16 26.11 -4.57
N GLN A 44 -17.12 27.33 -5.10
CA GLN A 44 -16.86 27.60 -6.53
C GLN A 44 -15.39 27.98 -6.79
N LEU A 45 -14.62 28.30 -5.74
CA LEU A 45 -13.26 28.81 -5.85
C LEU A 45 -12.26 27.65 -5.75
N GLU A 46 -12.00 26.99 -6.88
CA GLU A 46 -11.21 25.75 -6.92
C GLU A 46 -9.69 25.98 -7.08
N LEU A 47 -9.27 27.17 -7.53
CA LEU A 47 -7.88 27.46 -7.88
C LEU A 47 -7.13 28.19 -6.77
N LYS A 48 -5.95 27.71 -6.40
CA LYS A 48 -5.05 28.43 -5.49
C LYS A 48 -4.21 29.48 -6.23
N TYR A 49 -4.19 30.72 -5.75
CA TYR A 49 -3.35 31.81 -6.25
C TYR A 49 -2.46 32.40 -5.15
N TRP A 50 -1.24 32.81 -5.48
CA TRP A 50 -0.33 33.50 -4.55
C TRP A 50 -0.42 35.01 -4.77
N LEU A 51 -0.70 35.76 -3.71
CA LEU A 51 -0.97 37.20 -3.81
C LEU A 51 0.31 38.04 -3.93
N ASN A 52 1.36 37.67 -3.19
CA ASN A 52 2.58 38.47 -3.08
C ASN A 52 3.75 37.80 -3.86
N PRO A 53 4.17 38.37 -5.01
CA PRO A 53 5.27 37.83 -5.80
C PRO A 53 6.61 37.83 -5.07
N ASN A 54 6.88 38.83 -4.23
CA ASN A 54 8.13 38.93 -3.46
C ASN A 54 8.24 37.81 -2.42
N GLN A 55 7.14 37.43 -1.77
CA GLN A 55 7.13 36.27 -0.86
C GLN A 55 7.43 34.96 -1.59
N VAL A 56 6.88 34.80 -2.80
CA VAL A 56 7.16 33.63 -3.64
C VAL A 56 8.63 33.63 -4.06
N TYR A 57 9.18 34.78 -4.49
CA TYR A 57 10.59 34.93 -4.81
C TYR A 57 11.51 34.54 -3.64
N LEU A 58 11.21 35.07 -2.44
CA LEU A 58 11.98 34.79 -1.22
C LEU A 58 12.00 33.30 -0.88
N SER A 59 10.95 32.56 -1.24
CA SER A 59 10.89 31.11 -1.01
C SER A 59 11.79 30.28 -1.94
N GLY A 60 12.28 30.87 -3.03
CA GLY A 60 13.19 30.23 -3.97
C GLY A 60 14.68 30.41 -3.62
N LEU A 61 15.01 31.28 -2.67
CA LEU A 61 16.38 31.56 -2.23
C LEU A 61 16.89 30.44 -1.30
N LYS A 62 18.10 29.92 -1.55
CA LYS A 62 18.66 28.75 -0.85
C LYS A 62 18.89 28.97 0.66
N ASP A 63 19.12 30.21 1.10
CA ASP A 63 19.54 30.52 2.48
C ASP A 63 18.43 31.12 3.36
N ASN A 64 17.20 31.22 2.86
CA ASN A 64 16.09 31.79 3.63
C ASN A 64 15.21 30.72 4.28
N GLN A 65 14.80 30.92 5.54
CA GLN A 65 13.84 30.05 6.24
C GLN A 65 12.40 30.13 5.71
N PHE A 66 12.12 31.05 4.78
CA PHE A 66 10.77 31.27 4.27
C PHE A 66 10.38 30.19 3.24
N LYS A 67 9.38 29.36 3.57
CA LYS A 67 8.88 28.30 2.68
C LYS A 67 7.71 28.81 1.84
N LEU A 68 7.52 28.27 0.63
CA LEU A 68 6.38 28.61 -0.24
C LEU A 68 5.02 28.31 0.41
N ALA A 69 4.97 27.37 1.37
CA ALA A 69 3.77 27.10 2.16
C ALA A 69 3.36 28.29 3.06
N ASN A 70 4.30 29.17 3.41
CA ASN A 70 4.07 30.37 4.22
C ASN A 70 3.70 31.60 3.36
N ALA A 71 3.88 31.51 2.03
CA ALA A 71 3.48 32.57 1.12
C ALA A 71 1.96 32.70 1.13
N ARG A 72 1.47 33.94 1.24
CA ARG A 72 0.03 34.22 1.33
C ARG A 72 -0.66 33.78 0.04
N SER A 73 -1.69 32.93 0.17
CA SER A 73 -2.46 32.41 -0.95
C SER A 73 -3.97 32.48 -0.71
N ILE A 74 -4.72 32.59 -1.80
CA ILE A 74 -6.17 32.71 -1.81
C ILE A 74 -6.78 31.74 -2.83
N CYS A 75 -8.06 31.44 -2.71
CA CYS A 75 -8.80 30.63 -3.68
C CYS A 75 -9.58 31.53 -4.66
N LEU A 76 -9.44 31.27 -5.95
CA LEU A 76 -10.07 31.98 -7.08
C LEU A 76 -10.85 31.00 -7.97
N LEU A 77 -11.75 31.52 -8.81
CA LEU A 77 -12.43 30.77 -9.86
C LEU A 77 -11.48 30.50 -11.04
N ASP A 78 -10.77 31.54 -11.47
CA ASP A 78 -9.87 31.54 -12.63
C ASP A 78 -8.54 32.24 -12.28
N CYS A 79 -7.47 31.89 -13.00
CA CYS A 79 -6.16 32.48 -12.78
C CYS A 79 -6.10 33.90 -13.36
N PRO A 80 -5.69 34.91 -12.57
CA PRO A 80 -5.67 36.29 -13.02
C PRO A 80 -4.55 36.53 -14.04
N ILE A 81 -4.84 37.36 -15.03
CA ILE A 81 -3.95 37.75 -16.11
C ILE A 81 -3.84 39.29 -16.10
N PRO A 82 -2.65 39.88 -16.31
CA PRO A 82 -2.50 41.33 -16.40
C PRO A 82 -3.33 41.88 -17.56
N SER A 83 -3.97 43.04 -17.34
CA SER A 83 -4.66 43.79 -18.40
C SER A 83 -3.65 44.41 -19.38
N GLU A 84 -4.07 44.63 -20.63
CA GLU A 84 -3.24 45.25 -21.67
C GLU A 84 -3.09 46.76 -21.48
N ASP A 85 -4.07 47.42 -20.85
CA ASP A 85 -4.15 48.89 -20.79
C ASP A 85 -4.10 49.48 -19.37
N SER A 86 -4.31 48.66 -18.34
CA SER A 86 -4.41 49.13 -16.95
C SER A 86 -3.78 48.16 -15.96
N LEU A 87 -3.59 48.59 -14.71
CA LEU A 87 -3.16 47.71 -13.64
C LEU A 87 -4.37 47.02 -13.00
N SER A 88 -4.49 45.70 -13.20
CA SER A 88 -5.48 44.87 -12.51
C SER A 88 -5.00 44.51 -11.10
N TRP A 89 -5.96 44.41 -10.18
CA TRP A 89 -5.71 44.07 -8.78
C TRP A 89 -6.44 42.78 -8.40
N VAL A 90 -5.86 42.05 -7.46
CA VAL A 90 -6.52 40.96 -6.75
C VAL A 90 -6.44 41.27 -5.27
N CYS A 91 -7.60 41.38 -4.65
CA CYS A 91 -7.74 41.70 -3.24
C CYS A 91 -8.04 40.48 -2.38
N ASP A 92 -7.71 40.57 -1.10
CA ASP A 92 -8.05 39.56 -0.09
C ASP A 92 -9.57 39.37 0.03
N TYR A 93 -9.99 38.34 0.76
CA TYR A 93 -11.39 38.14 1.08
C TYR A 93 -11.97 39.38 1.79
N PRO A 94 -13.19 39.82 1.44
CA PRO A 94 -13.79 41.03 2.00
C PRO A 94 -14.12 40.83 3.48
N GLU A 95 -13.21 41.30 4.34
CA GLU A 95 -13.26 41.11 5.78
C GLU A 95 -12.96 42.41 6.53
N GLY A 96 -13.48 42.53 7.76
CA GLY A 96 -13.29 43.72 8.59
C GLY A 96 -14.14 44.91 8.13
N ASP A 97 -13.50 46.04 7.85
CA ASP A 97 -14.16 47.31 7.50
C ASP A 97 -14.77 47.32 6.09
N ILE A 98 -14.49 46.28 5.29
CA ILE A 98 -14.98 46.13 3.92
C ILE A 98 -16.36 45.48 3.94
N ARG A 99 -17.41 46.26 3.65
CA ARG A 99 -18.81 45.80 3.60
C ARG A 99 -19.17 45.22 2.22
N LEU A 100 -18.46 44.19 1.77
CA LEU A 100 -18.71 43.50 0.50
C LEU A 100 -19.05 42.03 0.75
N SER A 101 -20.04 41.49 0.04
CA SER A 101 -20.33 40.05 0.12
C SER A 101 -19.31 39.25 -0.69
N MET A 102 -19.18 37.95 -0.37
CA MET A 102 -18.27 37.08 -1.12
C MET A 102 -18.66 36.96 -2.60
N ASP A 103 -19.97 36.92 -2.89
CA ASP A 103 -20.47 36.82 -4.26
C ASP A 103 -20.23 38.13 -5.03
N ASP A 104 -20.47 39.29 -4.41
CA ASP A 104 -20.15 40.59 -5.02
C ASP A 104 -18.64 40.77 -5.26
N TRP A 105 -17.80 40.17 -4.41
CA TRP A 105 -16.34 40.15 -4.59
C TRP A 105 -15.93 39.32 -5.81
N ILE A 106 -16.58 38.17 -6.03
CA ILE A 106 -16.36 37.33 -7.21
C ILE A 106 -16.83 38.06 -8.48
N ASP A 107 -18.02 38.66 -8.45
CA ASP A 107 -18.61 39.39 -9.58
C ASP A 107 -17.77 40.61 -10.00
N ARG A 108 -17.03 41.19 -9.06
CA ARG A 108 -16.05 42.28 -9.30
C ARG A 108 -14.67 41.78 -9.73
N ASN A 109 -14.53 40.51 -10.08
CA ASN A 109 -13.27 39.88 -10.44
C ASN A 109 -12.18 40.10 -9.38
N TYR A 110 -12.57 39.99 -8.11
CA TYR A 110 -11.69 40.09 -6.94
C TYR A 110 -11.06 41.48 -6.72
N ASP A 111 -11.56 42.53 -7.39
CA ASP A 111 -11.02 43.89 -7.29
C ASP A 111 -11.99 44.84 -6.55
N TYR A 112 -11.49 45.43 -5.47
CA TYR A 112 -12.14 46.55 -4.78
C TYR A 112 -11.12 47.65 -4.40
N TYR A 113 -9.97 47.70 -5.08
CA TYR A 113 -8.87 48.61 -4.76
C TYR A 113 -9.29 50.09 -4.74
N GLU A 114 -10.19 50.48 -5.65
CA GLU A 114 -10.71 51.84 -5.74
C GLU A 114 -11.47 52.27 -4.47
N PHE A 115 -12.14 51.34 -3.79
CA PHE A 115 -12.92 51.57 -2.58
C PHE A 115 -12.07 51.60 -1.29
N LEU A 116 -10.76 51.35 -1.40
CA LEU A 116 -9.86 51.40 -0.25
C LEU A 116 -9.66 52.83 0.26
N THR A 117 -9.50 52.95 1.58
CA THR A 117 -9.03 54.18 2.22
C THR A 117 -7.60 54.49 1.77
N PRO A 118 -7.17 55.77 1.83
CA PRO A 118 -5.81 56.15 1.45
C PRO A 118 -4.72 55.39 2.21
N GLU A 119 -4.99 55.04 3.48
CA GLU A 119 -4.07 54.27 4.32
C GLU A 119 -3.92 52.82 3.83
N MET A 120 -5.04 52.12 3.57
CA MET A 120 -5.02 50.75 3.02
C MET A 120 -4.45 50.69 1.60
N ARG A 121 -4.57 51.79 0.84
CA ARG A 121 -3.94 51.91 -0.48
C ARG A 121 -2.42 51.94 -0.35
N ASN A 122 -1.90 52.70 0.63
CA ASN A 122 -0.46 52.77 0.88
C ASN A 122 0.12 51.41 1.35
N THR A 123 -0.61 50.66 2.18
CA THR A 123 -0.17 49.31 2.59
C THR A 123 -0.19 48.31 1.43
N SER A 124 -1.16 48.43 0.52
CA SER A 124 -1.24 47.64 -0.71
C SER A 124 -0.05 47.92 -1.65
N LEU A 125 0.36 49.19 -1.78
CA LEU A 125 1.56 49.59 -2.52
C LEU A 125 2.86 49.04 -1.91
N GLN A 126 2.86 48.72 -0.61
CA GLN A 126 3.96 48.03 0.08
C GLN A 126 3.88 46.49 0.02
N LEU A 127 2.94 45.91 -0.75
CA LEU A 127 2.67 44.47 -0.82
C LEU A 127 2.33 43.84 0.56
N GLN A 128 1.77 44.62 1.47
CA GLN A 128 1.29 44.13 2.77
C GLN A 128 -0.20 43.77 2.75
N GLY A 129 -0.91 44.13 1.67
CA GLY A 129 -2.35 43.92 1.50
C GLY A 129 -3.17 45.16 1.89
N PRO A 130 -4.50 45.12 1.71
CA PRO A 130 -5.31 43.95 1.35
C PRO A 130 -5.36 43.64 -0.15
N CYS A 131 -4.90 44.53 -1.03
CA CYS A 131 -4.91 44.32 -2.48
C CYS A 131 -3.50 44.21 -3.05
N TYR A 132 -3.35 43.39 -4.09
CA TYR A 132 -2.08 43.08 -4.72
C TYR A 132 -2.15 43.24 -6.24
N PRO A 133 -1.09 43.76 -6.89
CA PRO A 133 -1.09 44.02 -8.32
C PRO A 133 -0.88 42.72 -9.12
N VAL A 134 -1.63 42.53 -10.20
CA VAL A 134 -1.44 41.41 -11.14
C VAL A 134 -0.40 41.81 -12.19
N ILE A 135 0.86 41.48 -11.92
CA ILE A 135 1.99 41.85 -12.80
C ILE A 135 2.48 40.66 -13.62
N PHE A 136 2.53 39.48 -12.99
CA PHE A 136 2.91 38.25 -13.65
C PHE A 136 1.67 37.57 -14.22
N PRO A 137 1.65 37.25 -15.52
CA PRO A 137 0.59 36.41 -16.06
C PRO A 137 0.64 35.03 -15.41
N SER A 138 -0.52 34.47 -15.11
CA SER A 138 -0.63 33.18 -14.43
C SER A 138 -1.50 32.18 -15.19
N VAL A 139 -1.16 30.90 -15.10
CA VAL A 139 -1.87 29.80 -15.79
C VAL A 139 -2.27 28.72 -14.80
N ASN A 140 -3.42 28.09 -15.05
CA ASN A 140 -3.91 26.99 -14.23
C ASN A 140 -3.10 25.71 -14.48
N VAL A 141 -2.39 25.26 -13.46
CA VAL A 141 -1.63 24.02 -13.43
C VAL A 141 -2.03 23.25 -12.17
N TYR A 142 -2.78 22.16 -12.33
CA TYR A 142 -3.27 21.31 -11.22
C TYR A 142 -3.97 22.10 -10.10
N TRP A 143 -5.01 22.88 -10.43
CA TRP A 143 -5.79 23.63 -9.45
C TRP A 143 -4.97 24.69 -8.69
N SER A 144 -3.87 25.14 -9.29
CA SER A 144 -3.02 26.22 -8.78
C SER A 144 -2.55 27.13 -9.91
N CYS A 145 -2.54 28.42 -9.65
CA CYS A 145 -2.15 29.44 -10.60
C CYS A 145 -0.65 29.69 -10.52
N GLN A 146 0.07 29.24 -11.54
CA GLN A 146 1.52 29.39 -11.63
C GLN A 146 1.88 30.66 -12.41
N PHE A 147 2.80 31.46 -11.86
CA PHE A 147 3.34 32.63 -12.55
C PHE A 147 4.22 32.21 -13.72
N ILE A 148 4.07 32.91 -14.85
CA ILE A 148 5.02 32.85 -15.96
C ILE A 148 6.17 33.81 -15.63
N ALA A 149 7.41 33.38 -15.86
CA ALA A 149 8.62 34.09 -15.44
C ALA A 149 8.81 35.52 -15.98
N ARG A 150 7.96 36.01 -16.88
CA ARG A 150 8.08 37.36 -17.49
C ARG A 150 6.93 38.26 -17.02
N PRO A 151 7.22 39.40 -16.35
CA PRO A 151 6.19 40.36 -15.97
C PRO A 151 5.63 41.10 -17.20
N SER A 152 4.40 41.61 -17.11
CA SER A 152 3.85 42.50 -18.13
C SER A 152 4.43 43.90 -18.00
N ASN A 153 5.08 44.39 -19.06
CA ASN A 153 5.70 45.72 -19.09
C ASN A 153 4.71 46.85 -18.80
N VAL A 154 3.45 46.72 -19.22
CA VAL A 154 2.41 47.74 -19.00
C VAL A 154 2.05 47.81 -17.51
N SER A 155 1.70 46.66 -16.93
CA SER A 155 1.35 46.56 -15.51
C SER A 155 2.49 47.04 -14.60
N LEU A 156 3.73 46.68 -14.92
CA LEU A 156 4.92 47.06 -14.15
C LEU A 156 5.17 48.59 -14.20
N ARG A 157 5.00 49.22 -15.37
CA ARG A 157 5.12 50.68 -15.50
C ARG A 157 4.07 51.41 -14.67
N HIS A 158 2.81 50.97 -14.71
CA HIS A 158 1.75 51.57 -13.91
C HIS A 158 1.97 51.37 -12.41
N TRP A 159 2.48 50.20 -12.00
CA TRP A 159 2.87 49.94 -10.62
C TRP A 159 3.95 50.90 -10.12
N GLN A 160 5.01 51.11 -10.92
CA GLN A 160 6.08 52.05 -10.61
C GLN A 160 5.59 53.50 -10.57
N GLN A 161 4.70 53.89 -11.49
CA GLN A 161 4.08 55.23 -11.50
C GLN A 161 3.26 55.51 -10.24
N MET A 162 2.63 54.48 -9.65
CA MET A 162 1.89 54.61 -8.39
C MET A 162 2.77 54.58 -7.14
N GLY A 163 4.10 54.52 -7.28
CA GLY A 163 5.05 54.49 -6.16
C GLY A 163 5.08 53.14 -5.43
N GLY A 164 4.73 52.06 -6.13
CA GLY A 164 4.81 50.71 -5.58
C GLY A 164 6.24 50.26 -5.28
N VAL A 165 6.40 49.38 -4.30
CA VAL A 165 7.72 48.81 -3.94
C VAL A 165 8.33 48.01 -5.09
N ASN A 166 9.67 47.92 -5.14
CA ASN A 166 10.35 47.13 -6.16
C ASN A 166 9.98 45.65 -6.07
N ILE A 167 9.71 45.05 -7.23
CA ILE A 167 9.36 43.65 -7.38
C ILE A 167 10.51 42.92 -8.04
N ASN A 168 10.91 41.78 -7.48
CA ASN A 168 12.00 40.97 -8.04
C ASN A 168 11.48 40.22 -9.28
N GLU A 169 12.05 40.50 -10.46
CA GLU A 169 11.59 39.97 -11.75
C GLU A 169 12.30 38.67 -12.20
N ASP A 170 13.06 38.05 -11.31
CA ASP A 170 13.96 36.95 -11.66
C ASP A 170 13.21 35.60 -11.85
N ILE A 171 13.76 34.74 -12.71
CA ILE A 171 13.22 33.43 -13.11
C ILE A 171 13.05 32.45 -11.93
N ILE A 172 13.64 32.78 -10.78
CA ILE A 172 13.55 32.03 -9.53
C ILE A 172 12.10 31.87 -9.07
N ILE A 173 11.22 32.83 -9.36
CA ILE A 173 9.78 32.77 -9.01
C ILE A 173 9.13 31.54 -9.64
N ASP A 174 9.27 31.37 -10.97
CA ASP A 174 8.73 30.21 -11.69
C ASP A 174 9.36 28.90 -11.18
N LYS A 175 10.69 28.87 -11.01
CA LYS A 175 11.42 27.70 -10.52
C LYS A 175 10.99 27.26 -9.13
N SER A 176 10.68 28.21 -8.23
CA SER A 176 10.24 27.92 -6.86
C SER A 176 8.86 27.25 -6.82
N ILE A 177 7.90 27.78 -7.60
CA ILE A 177 6.56 27.21 -7.75
C ILE A 177 6.65 25.85 -8.43
N HIS A 178 7.40 25.74 -9.54
CA HIS A 178 7.58 24.48 -10.25
C HIS A 178 8.20 23.41 -9.35
N ARG A 179 9.22 23.71 -8.53
CA ARG A 179 9.78 22.73 -7.57
C ARG A 179 8.77 22.31 -6.51
N SER A 180 7.98 23.23 -5.95
CA SER A 180 7.00 22.87 -4.90
C SER A 180 5.85 22.02 -5.44
N ILE A 181 5.38 22.30 -6.67
CA ILE A 181 4.36 21.48 -7.33
C ILE A 181 4.94 20.14 -7.76
N ASN A 182 6.14 20.14 -8.35
CA ASN A 182 6.77 18.91 -8.83
C ASN A 182 7.25 18.01 -7.68
N SER A 183 7.66 18.53 -6.53
CA SER A 183 7.97 17.67 -5.37
C SER A 183 6.75 16.89 -4.88
N ARG A 184 5.56 17.52 -4.82
CA ARG A 184 4.31 16.82 -4.45
C ARG A 184 3.77 15.92 -5.57
N SER A 185 3.98 16.28 -6.82
CA SER A 185 3.43 15.57 -7.98
C SER A 185 4.39 14.58 -8.65
N SER A 186 5.70 14.60 -8.36
CA SER A 186 6.71 13.77 -9.04
C SER A 186 6.53 12.29 -8.75
N VAL A 187 6.12 11.95 -7.52
CA VAL A 187 5.83 10.57 -7.10
C VAL A 187 4.59 10.05 -7.84
N LEU A 188 3.50 10.81 -7.85
CA LEU A 188 2.26 10.44 -8.54
C LEU A 188 2.44 10.39 -10.06
N LYS A 189 3.16 11.36 -10.66
CA LYS A 189 3.46 11.38 -12.09
C LYS A 189 4.36 10.21 -12.50
N ARG A 190 5.35 9.84 -11.67
CA ARG A 190 6.18 8.65 -11.90
C ARG A 190 5.33 7.38 -11.84
N TYR A 191 4.51 7.20 -10.81
CA TYR A 191 3.61 6.05 -10.72
C TYR A 191 2.61 6.00 -11.89
N MET A 192 2.01 7.12 -12.29
CA MET A 192 1.06 7.14 -13.41
C MET A 192 1.73 6.94 -14.77
N ALA A 193 2.96 7.44 -14.97
CA ALA A 193 3.73 7.18 -16.18
C ALA A 193 4.20 5.71 -16.26
N ASP A 194 4.62 5.14 -15.13
CA ASP A 194 5.04 3.74 -15.04
C ASP A 194 3.84 2.79 -15.22
N ILE A 195 2.69 3.10 -14.61
CA ILE A 195 1.43 2.37 -14.85
C ILE A 195 0.99 2.53 -16.30
N GLY A 196 1.08 3.73 -16.88
CA GLY A 196 0.71 3.98 -18.27
C GLY A 196 1.53 3.15 -19.26
N LYS A 197 2.83 2.93 -18.99
CA LYS A 197 3.69 2.07 -19.81
C LYS A 197 3.50 0.57 -19.52
N ALA A 198 3.21 0.20 -18.27
CA ALA A 198 3.17 -1.20 -17.82
C ALA A 198 1.78 -1.84 -17.85
N TRP A 199 0.70 -1.08 -18.08
CA TRP A 199 -0.67 -1.59 -18.02
C TRP A 199 -0.95 -2.77 -18.97
N PRO A 200 -0.44 -2.81 -20.22
CA PRO A 200 -0.60 -3.97 -21.10
C PRO A 200 0.06 -5.23 -20.52
N VAL A 201 1.26 -5.08 -19.94
CA VAL A 201 2.01 -6.19 -19.34
C VAL A 201 1.32 -6.70 -18.08
N LEU A 202 0.76 -5.80 -17.27
CA LEU A 202 -0.01 -6.17 -16.07
C LEU A 202 -1.29 -6.93 -16.41
N ILE A 203 -2.02 -6.52 -17.44
CA ILE A 203 -3.23 -7.24 -17.86
C ILE A 203 -2.87 -8.62 -18.44
N VAL A 204 -1.86 -8.68 -19.30
CA VAL A 204 -1.49 -9.92 -19.99
C VAL A 204 -0.81 -10.90 -19.04
N CYS A 205 0.26 -10.51 -18.36
CA CYS A 205 1.01 -11.40 -17.45
C CYS A 205 0.38 -11.54 -16.06
N GLY A 206 -0.33 -10.52 -15.56
CA GLY A 206 -0.95 -10.54 -14.22
C GLY A 206 -2.39 -11.02 -14.21
N GLY A 207 -3.12 -10.88 -15.33
CA GLY A 207 -4.54 -11.24 -15.42
C GLY A 207 -4.80 -12.45 -16.31
N ILE A 208 -4.58 -12.30 -17.62
CA ILE A 208 -5.02 -13.26 -18.63
C ILE A 208 -4.18 -14.55 -18.58
N LEU A 209 -2.85 -14.42 -18.57
CA LEU A 209 -1.95 -15.57 -18.60
C LEU A 209 -2.12 -16.48 -17.36
N PRO A 210 -2.22 -15.97 -16.11
CA PRO A 210 -2.46 -16.82 -14.94
C PRO A 210 -3.83 -17.49 -14.96
N LEU A 211 -4.87 -16.79 -15.42
CA LEU A 211 -6.21 -17.38 -15.57
C LEU A 211 -6.20 -18.51 -16.60
N PHE A 212 -5.58 -18.29 -17.75
CA PHE A 212 -5.45 -19.29 -18.80
C PHE A 212 -4.61 -20.50 -18.34
N LEU A 213 -3.46 -20.26 -17.70
CA LEU A 213 -2.64 -21.32 -17.10
C LEU A 213 -3.39 -22.07 -16.00
N SER A 214 -4.23 -21.41 -15.21
CA SER A 214 -5.06 -22.07 -14.18
C SER A 214 -6.11 -22.99 -14.79
N VAL A 215 -6.75 -22.59 -15.90
CA VAL A 215 -7.73 -23.43 -16.60
C VAL A 215 -7.04 -24.63 -17.23
N ILE A 216 -5.89 -24.43 -17.88
CA ILE A 216 -5.07 -25.53 -18.41
C ILE A 216 -4.65 -26.48 -17.30
N TRP A 217 -4.19 -25.95 -16.16
CA TRP A 217 -3.78 -26.76 -15.02
C TRP A 217 -4.93 -27.61 -14.46
N LEU A 218 -6.13 -27.05 -14.35
CA LEU A 218 -7.33 -27.80 -13.93
C LEU A 218 -7.72 -28.90 -14.93
N LEU A 219 -7.58 -28.64 -16.24
CA LEU A 219 -7.80 -29.64 -17.28
C LEU A 219 -6.73 -30.74 -17.27
N LEU A 220 -5.48 -30.38 -17.00
CA LEU A 220 -4.35 -31.30 -16.89
C LEU A 220 -4.51 -32.21 -15.68
N ILE A 221 -4.90 -31.67 -14.52
CA ILE A 221 -5.30 -32.46 -13.34
C ILE A 221 -6.40 -33.45 -13.73
N ARG A 222 -7.45 -33.01 -14.44
CA ARG A 222 -8.56 -33.90 -14.79
C ARG A 222 -8.16 -35.10 -15.66
N HIS A 223 -7.23 -34.94 -16.59
CA HIS A 223 -6.84 -36.01 -17.53
C HIS A 223 -5.60 -36.79 -17.07
N PHE A 224 -4.70 -36.17 -16.30
CA PHE A 224 -3.38 -36.70 -15.96
C PHE A 224 -3.14 -36.86 -14.46
N VAL A 225 -4.15 -36.71 -13.59
CA VAL A 225 -4.02 -36.93 -12.12
C VAL A 225 -3.40 -38.28 -11.79
N ALA A 226 -3.66 -39.30 -12.59
CA ALA A 226 -3.04 -40.60 -12.37
C ALA A 226 -1.55 -40.59 -12.72
N ALA A 227 -1.12 -39.93 -13.80
CA ALA A 227 0.27 -39.93 -14.27
C ALA A 227 1.18 -38.95 -13.53
N MET A 228 0.64 -37.80 -13.09
CA MET A 228 1.42 -36.71 -12.50
C MET A 228 2.20 -37.10 -11.21
N PRO A 229 1.63 -37.85 -10.26
CA PRO A 229 2.37 -38.36 -9.09
C PRO A 229 3.50 -39.32 -9.46
N TRP A 230 3.31 -40.17 -10.47
CA TRP A 230 4.36 -41.12 -10.90
C TRP A 230 5.52 -40.41 -11.60
N ILE A 231 5.23 -39.43 -12.45
CA ILE A 231 6.24 -38.61 -13.12
C ILE A 231 7.06 -37.81 -12.09
N THR A 232 6.40 -37.20 -11.11
CA THR A 232 7.09 -36.41 -10.06
C THR A 232 7.95 -37.29 -9.16
N VAL A 233 7.45 -38.45 -8.72
CA VAL A 233 8.25 -39.42 -7.94
C VAL A 233 9.42 -39.94 -8.76
N GLY A 234 9.21 -40.30 -10.03
CA GLY A 234 10.27 -40.76 -10.92
C GLY A 234 11.36 -39.71 -11.12
N LEU A 235 10.98 -38.48 -11.48
CA LEU A 235 11.92 -37.39 -11.71
C LEU A 235 12.70 -37.02 -10.45
N PHE A 236 12.06 -36.97 -9.28
CA PHE A 236 12.73 -36.70 -8.01
C PHE A 236 13.80 -37.75 -7.69
N ASN A 237 13.48 -39.04 -7.88
CA ASN A 237 14.45 -40.12 -7.67
C ASN A 237 15.59 -40.08 -8.69
N ILE A 238 15.31 -39.79 -9.96
CA ILE A 238 16.35 -39.64 -10.99
C ILE A 238 17.29 -38.48 -10.64
N LEU A 239 16.75 -37.33 -10.23
CA LEU A 239 17.55 -36.15 -9.89
C LEU A 239 18.43 -36.40 -8.66
N ILE A 240 17.90 -37.02 -7.61
CA ILE A 240 18.69 -37.28 -6.40
C ILE A 240 19.79 -38.32 -6.63
N ILE A 241 19.54 -39.30 -7.50
CA ILE A 241 20.55 -40.25 -7.97
C ILE A 241 21.63 -39.53 -8.78
N ALA A 242 21.24 -38.62 -9.69
CA ALA A 242 22.18 -37.86 -10.51
C ALA A 242 23.07 -36.92 -9.66
N VAL A 243 22.50 -36.23 -8.68
CA VAL A 243 23.25 -35.37 -7.75
C VAL A 243 24.20 -36.23 -6.90
N THR A 244 23.74 -37.37 -6.40
CA THR A 244 24.58 -38.29 -5.64
C THR A 244 25.74 -38.82 -6.49
N MET A 245 25.47 -39.20 -7.73
CA MET A 245 26.48 -39.60 -8.70
C MET A 245 27.50 -38.49 -8.94
N PHE A 246 27.07 -37.23 -9.10
CA PHE A 246 27.97 -36.09 -9.25
C PHE A 246 28.94 -35.91 -8.07
N TYR A 247 28.46 -36.10 -6.83
CA TYR A 247 29.33 -36.09 -5.65
C TYR A 247 30.32 -37.25 -5.63
N TYR A 248 29.93 -38.44 -6.10
CA TYR A 248 30.84 -39.58 -6.25
C TYR A 248 31.94 -39.33 -7.30
N LEU A 249 31.61 -38.65 -8.40
CA LEU A 249 32.58 -38.23 -9.41
C LEU A 249 33.58 -37.24 -8.82
N LYS A 250 33.09 -36.21 -8.10
CA LYS A 250 33.95 -35.21 -7.46
C LYS A 250 34.77 -35.74 -6.29
N ALA A 251 34.31 -36.79 -5.59
CA ALA A 251 35.03 -37.45 -4.52
C ALA A 251 36.15 -38.39 -5.00
N GLY A 252 36.23 -38.63 -6.33
CA GLY A 252 37.25 -39.47 -6.96
C GLY A 252 37.11 -40.97 -6.67
N TRP A 253 35.89 -41.44 -6.34
CA TRP A 253 35.62 -42.87 -6.09
C TRP A 253 35.31 -43.63 -7.38
N ILE A 254 34.82 -42.95 -8.41
CA ILE A 254 34.72 -43.47 -9.76
C ILE A 254 35.92 -42.94 -10.55
N GLY A 255 36.72 -43.84 -11.11
CA GLY A 255 37.91 -43.50 -11.88
C GLY A 255 37.55 -42.70 -13.14
N ASN A 256 38.38 -41.71 -13.47
CA ASN A 256 38.23 -40.88 -14.68
C ASN A 256 38.30 -41.72 -15.98
N ASP A 257 38.87 -42.92 -15.88
CA ASP A 257 39.07 -43.90 -16.95
C ASP A 257 37.75 -44.46 -17.52
N ALA A 258 36.65 -44.38 -16.76
CA ALA A 258 35.34 -44.86 -17.16
C ALA A 258 34.47 -43.80 -17.88
N ILE A 259 34.88 -42.52 -17.87
CA ILE A 259 34.04 -41.38 -18.30
C ILE A 259 34.70 -40.54 -19.39
N SER A 260 36.03 -40.66 -19.54
CA SER A 260 36.82 -40.07 -20.63
C SER A 260 36.31 -40.34 -22.06
N PRO A 261 35.61 -41.44 -22.40
CA PRO A 261 35.12 -41.63 -23.78
C PRO A 261 33.91 -40.77 -24.15
N ILE A 262 33.21 -40.17 -23.16
CA ILE A 262 31.88 -39.55 -23.37
C ILE A 262 31.93 -38.02 -23.25
N ILE A 263 32.84 -37.47 -22.44
CA ILE A 263 32.85 -36.03 -22.10
C ILE A 263 33.94 -35.24 -22.85
N GLY A 264 34.85 -35.92 -23.54
CA GLY A 264 36.01 -35.28 -24.18
C GLY A 264 37.03 -34.78 -23.15
N GLU A 265 38.28 -34.62 -23.59
CA GLU A 265 39.34 -34.07 -22.75
C GLU A 265 38.92 -32.69 -22.23
N HIS A 266 38.83 -32.54 -20.90
CA HIS A 266 38.67 -31.24 -20.25
C HIS A 266 39.89 -30.97 -19.38
N ASP A 267 40.35 -29.72 -19.46
CA ASP A 267 41.61 -29.22 -18.88
C ASP A 267 41.85 -29.69 -17.44
N PRO A 268 43.07 -30.10 -17.10
CA PRO A 268 43.39 -30.66 -15.80
C PRO A 268 43.76 -29.53 -14.84
N TYR A 269 42.82 -28.85 -14.20
CA TYR A 269 43.18 -28.09 -13.00
C TYR A 269 41.99 -27.81 -12.07
N ILE A 270 41.98 -28.45 -10.90
CA ILE A 270 42.01 -27.82 -9.56
C ILE A 270 42.60 -28.89 -8.64
N ARG A 271 43.79 -28.66 -8.07
CA ARG A 271 44.30 -29.46 -6.94
C ARG A 271 43.41 -29.16 -5.72
N ILE A 272 42.39 -29.98 -5.51
CA ILE A 272 41.57 -29.95 -4.29
C ILE A 272 42.49 -30.35 -3.12
N SER A 273 42.69 -29.44 -2.16
CA SER A 273 43.49 -29.70 -0.96
C SER A 273 42.94 -30.92 -0.20
N GLY A 274 43.81 -31.71 0.44
CA GLY A 274 43.41 -32.97 1.09
C GLY A 274 42.28 -32.84 2.12
N ARG A 275 42.12 -31.65 2.73
CA ARG A 275 41.02 -31.34 3.66
C ARG A 275 39.67 -31.17 2.95
N GLU A 276 39.64 -30.51 1.79
CA GLU A 276 38.44 -30.37 0.95
C GLU A 276 37.98 -31.72 0.38
N LEU A 277 38.92 -32.62 0.06
CA LEU A 277 38.59 -33.97 -0.41
C LEU A 277 37.91 -34.82 0.68
N THR A 278 38.34 -34.69 1.95
CA THR A 278 37.65 -35.35 3.07
C THR A 278 36.24 -34.82 3.29
N HIS A 279 36.01 -33.51 3.11
CA HIS A 279 34.66 -32.92 3.16
C HIS A 279 33.77 -33.42 2.02
N LEU A 280 34.30 -33.53 0.80
CA LEU A 280 33.56 -34.06 -0.36
C LEU A 280 33.21 -35.55 -0.21
N ARG A 281 34.11 -36.37 0.35
CA ARG A 281 33.84 -37.80 0.64
C ARG A 281 32.77 -37.97 1.71
N ALA A 282 32.84 -37.17 2.78
CA ALA A 282 31.81 -37.15 3.81
C ALA A 282 30.45 -36.71 3.24
N ALA A 283 30.43 -35.69 2.37
CA ALA A 283 29.23 -35.24 1.67
C ALA A 283 28.65 -36.32 0.74
N ALA A 284 29.48 -37.07 0.00
CA ALA A 284 29.01 -38.17 -0.85
C ALA A 284 28.33 -39.29 -0.03
N VAL A 285 28.90 -39.69 1.10
CA VAL A 285 28.30 -40.69 2.01
C VAL A 285 27.01 -40.17 2.66
N PHE A 286 26.95 -38.87 2.98
CA PHE A 286 25.73 -38.26 3.48
C PHE A 286 24.63 -38.22 2.42
N MET A 287 24.97 -37.87 1.17
CA MET A 287 24.03 -37.84 0.04
C MET A 287 23.50 -39.24 -0.32
N THR A 288 24.28 -40.30 -0.12
CA THR A 288 23.79 -41.67 -0.33
C THR A 288 22.79 -42.08 0.73
N PHE A 289 23.05 -41.74 1.99
CA PHE A 289 22.08 -41.95 3.06
C PHE A 289 20.76 -41.24 2.74
N ILE A 290 20.81 -39.98 2.31
CA ILE A 290 19.63 -39.23 1.88
C ILE A 290 18.92 -39.92 0.70
N THR A 291 19.66 -40.37 -0.31
CA THR A 291 19.10 -41.06 -1.48
C THR A 291 18.40 -42.36 -1.10
N VAL A 292 19.01 -43.18 -0.24
CA VAL A 292 18.40 -44.42 0.25
C VAL A 292 17.10 -44.13 1.00
N VAL A 293 17.10 -43.14 1.89
CA VAL A 293 15.89 -42.72 2.61
C VAL A 293 14.82 -42.18 1.64
N ALA A 294 15.20 -41.39 0.63
CA ALA A 294 14.31 -40.87 -0.40
C ALA A 294 13.67 -41.98 -1.25
N VAL A 295 14.43 -43.00 -1.62
CA VAL A 295 13.92 -44.17 -2.36
C VAL A 295 12.97 -45.00 -1.49
N LEU A 296 13.33 -45.28 -0.24
CA LEU A 296 12.49 -46.03 0.69
C LEU A 296 11.15 -45.31 0.98
N THR A 297 11.20 -44.00 1.17
CA THR A 297 9.98 -43.18 1.35
C THR A 297 9.15 -43.15 0.08
N SER A 298 9.76 -43.06 -1.10
CA SER A 298 9.07 -43.16 -2.39
C SER A 298 8.30 -44.49 -2.52
N ILE A 299 8.94 -45.62 -2.16
CA ILE A 299 8.31 -46.95 -2.15
C ILE A 299 7.14 -47.00 -1.16
N ALA A 300 7.30 -46.44 0.05
CA ALA A 300 6.24 -46.43 1.06
C ALA A 300 5.01 -45.62 0.61
N ILE A 301 5.21 -44.56 -0.18
CA ILE A 301 4.15 -43.67 -0.67
C ILE A 301 3.42 -44.27 -1.89
N VAL A 302 4.02 -45.21 -2.64
CA VAL A 302 3.37 -45.87 -3.80
C VAL A 302 1.99 -46.43 -3.46
N ARG A 303 1.84 -47.13 -2.33
CA ARG A 303 0.55 -47.72 -1.92
C ARG A 303 -0.51 -46.65 -1.64
N ARG A 304 -0.09 -45.50 -1.11
CA ARG A 304 -0.97 -44.34 -0.87
C ARG A 304 -1.38 -43.67 -2.19
N ILE A 305 -0.45 -43.53 -3.14
CA ILE A 305 -0.73 -42.95 -4.47
C ILE A 305 -1.74 -43.84 -5.22
N LEU A 306 -1.52 -45.15 -5.25
CA LEU A 306 -2.43 -46.11 -5.91
C LEU A 306 -3.87 -46.03 -5.38
N MET A 307 -4.05 -45.91 -4.05
CA MET A 307 -5.37 -45.72 -3.43
C MET A 307 -6.01 -44.37 -3.76
N ALA A 308 -5.21 -43.31 -3.94
CA ALA A 308 -5.71 -41.98 -4.25
C ALA A 308 -6.07 -41.80 -5.74
N THR A 309 -5.48 -42.61 -6.63
CA THR A 309 -5.72 -42.56 -8.09
C THR A 309 -6.76 -43.55 -8.60
N SER A 310 -7.38 -44.37 -7.73
CA SER A 310 -8.45 -45.29 -8.15
C SER A 310 -9.70 -44.54 -8.59
N PRO A 311 -10.29 -44.85 -9.76
CA PRO A 311 -11.39 -44.09 -10.34
C PRO A 311 -12.73 -44.44 -9.68
N GLU A 312 -13.13 -43.73 -8.63
CA GLU A 312 -14.54 -43.75 -8.19
C GLU A 312 -14.98 -42.38 -7.66
N ILE A 313 -15.70 -41.61 -8.49
CA ILE A 313 -16.86 -40.85 -8.00
C ILE A 313 -17.92 -40.77 -9.12
N PRO A 314 -18.88 -41.72 -9.21
CA PRO A 314 -20.08 -41.54 -10.03
C PRO A 314 -21.00 -40.45 -9.45
N PHE A 315 -21.81 -39.83 -10.30
CA PHE A 315 -22.67 -38.65 -10.05
C PHE A 315 -23.86 -38.90 -9.08
N LEU A 316 -24.09 -40.14 -8.64
CA LEU A 316 -25.26 -40.55 -7.83
C LEU A 316 -25.29 -40.18 -6.31
N PRO A 317 -24.20 -39.87 -5.58
CA PRO A 317 -24.28 -39.62 -4.14
C PRO A 317 -24.95 -38.29 -3.80
N VAL A 318 -25.04 -37.35 -4.75
CA VAL A 318 -25.72 -36.05 -4.56
C VAL A 318 -27.23 -36.24 -4.41
N PHE A 319 -27.83 -37.10 -5.23
CA PHE A 319 -29.29 -37.32 -5.24
C PHE A 319 -29.76 -38.15 -4.02
N SER A 320 -28.97 -39.14 -3.61
CA SER A 320 -29.19 -39.90 -2.37
C SER A 320 -29.08 -39.00 -1.12
N SER A 321 -28.09 -38.09 -1.12
CA SER A 321 -27.90 -37.11 -0.04
C SER A 321 -29.04 -36.08 0.04
N MET A 322 -29.54 -35.60 -1.10
CA MET A 322 -30.71 -34.70 -1.17
C MET A 322 -31.97 -35.33 -0.56
N LYS A 323 -32.24 -36.62 -0.83
CA LYS A 323 -33.39 -37.34 -0.27
C LYS A 323 -33.29 -37.55 1.24
N ARG A 324 -32.08 -37.77 1.76
CA ARG A 324 -31.82 -37.88 3.21
C ARG A 324 -31.96 -36.53 3.91
N LEU A 325 -31.56 -35.43 3.25
CA LEU A 325 -31.69 -34.06 3.73
C LEU A 325 -33.17 -33.68 3.95
N VAL A 326 -34.04 -33.92 2.96
CA VAL A 326 -35.46 -33.55 3.05
C VAL A 326 -36.20 -34.36 4.13
N ARG A 327 -35.85 -35.63 4.33
CA ARG A 327 -36.57 -36.51 5.27
C ARG A 327 -36.16 -36.35 6.73
N TYR A 328 -34.89 -36.04 7.01
CA TYR A 328 -34.36 -35.97 8.39
C TYR A 328 -34.03 -34.55 8.88
N ASN A 329 -33.85 -33.56 7.97
CA ASN A 329 -33.40 -32.22 8.38
C ASN A 329 -34.51 -31.19 8.57
N LEU A 330 -35.74 -31.43 8.12
CA LEU A 330 -36.85 -30.48 8.30
C LEU A 330 -37.13 -30.19 9.80
N GLY A 331 -37.06 -31.22 10.66
CA GLY A 331 -37.22 -31.04 12.12
C GLY A 331 -36.04 -30.31 12.78
N SER A 332 -34.81 -30.57 12.33
CA SER A 332 -33.61 -29.87 12.86
C SER A 332 -33.51 -28.43 12.35
N VAL A 333 -34.02 -28.14 11.15
CA VAL A 333 -34.15 -26.79 10.58
C VAL A 333 -35.21 -25.98 11.32
N ALA A 334 -36.36 -26.56 11.66
CA ALA A 334 -37.39 -25.90 12.46
C ALA A 334 -36.93 -25.62 13.90
N LEU A 335 -36.19 -26.54 14.52
CA LEU A 335 -35.62 -26.34 15.85
C LEU A 335 -34.51 -25.27 15.84
N GLY A 336 -33.65 -25.27 14.81
CA GLY A 336 -32.62 -24.24 14.68
C GLY A 336 -33.18 -22.86 14.32
N SER A 337 -34.25 -22.77 13.54
CA SER A 337 -34.93 -21.48 13.27
C SER A 337 -35.63 -20.92 14.52
N LEU A 338 -36.22 -21.78 15.35
CA LEU A 338 -36.79 -21.39 16.65
C LEU A 338 -35.71 -20.83 17.60
N ILE A 339 -34.55 -21.48 17.69
CA ILE A 339 -33.42 -21.01 18.51
C ILE A 339 -32.89 -19.68 17.98
N VAL A 340 -32.72 -19.54 16.66
CA VAL A 340 -32.27 -18.27 16.05
C VAL A 340 -33.25 -17.14 16.34
N SER A 341 -34.55 -17.38 16.17
CA SER A 341 -35.59 -16.38 16.44
C SER A 341 -35.64 -15.96 17.92
N PHE A 342 -35.52 -16.92 18.84
CA PHE A 342 -35.46 -16.62 20.28
C PHE A 342 -34.22 -15.79 20.65
N VAL A 343 -33.06 -16.13 20.09
CA VAL A 343 -31.81 -15.40 20.35
C VAL A 343 -31.80 -14.02 19.69
N GLU A 344 -32.39 -13.86 18.50
CA GLU A 344 -32.59 -12.54 17.87
C GLU A 344 -33.55 -11.64 18.66
N SER A 345 -34.59 -12.22 19.26
CA SER A 345 -35.48 -11.51 20.18
C SER A 345 -34.72 -10.96 21.39
N ILE A 346 -33.82 -11.76 21.99
CA ILE A 346 -32.96 -11.32 23.11
C ILE A 346 -32.03 -10.18 22.67
N ARG A 347 -31.41 -10.28 21.47
CA ARG A 347 -30.58 -9.21 20.90
C ARG A 347 -31.38 -7.92 20.73
N PHE A 348 -32.59 -8.01 20.19
CA PHE A 348 -33.46 -6.85 19.98
C PHE A 348 -33.87 -6.19 21.31
N MET A 349 -34.23 -6.98 22.32
CA MET A 349 -34.52 -6.51 23.69
C MET A 349 -33.33 -5.79 24.31
N LEU A 350 -32.14 -6.40 24.29
CA LEU A 350 -30.92 -5.79 24.84
C LEU A 350 -30.51 -4.50 24.12
N GLU A 351 -30.68 -4.43 22.80
CA GLU A 351 -30.38 -3.23 22.01
C GLU A 351 -31.43 -2.12 22.22
N SER A 352 -32.68 -2.50 22.49
CA SER A 352 -33.74 -1.57 22.89
C SER A 352 -33.44 -0.94 24.26
N ILE A 353 -33.03 -1.76 25.24
CA ILE A 353 -32.62 -1.30 26.57
C ILE A 353 -31.41 -0.37 26.46
N ARG A 354 -30.40 -0.70 25.65
CA ARG A 354 -29.23 0.17 25.40
C ARG A 354 -29.64 1.50 24.79
N ARG A 355 -30.53 1.51 23.79
CA ARG A 355 -31.02 2.74 23.16
C ARG A 355 -31.74 3.63 24.17
N ARG A 356 -32.59 3.06 25.03
CA ARG A 356 -33.29 3.80 26.10
C ARG A 356 -32.33 4.38 27.14
N LEU A 357 -31.28 3.63 27.53
CA LEU A 357 -30.22 4.11 28.43
C LEU A 357 -29.36 5.23 27.81
N LYS A 358 -29.18 5.25 26.49
CA LYS A 358 -28.41 6.30 25.79
C LYS A 358 -29.16 7.64 25.69
N VAL A 359 -30.49 7.59 25.57
CA VAL A 359 -31.35 8.79 25.46
C VAL A 359 -31.59 9.46 26.81
N ALA A 360 -31.56 8.70 27.91
CA ALA A 360 -31.79 9.21 29.26
C ALA A 360 -30.63 10.06 29.84
N GLY A 361 -29.54 10.30 29.08
CA GLY A 361 -28.47 11.25 29.44
C GLY A 361 -27.78 11.04 30.79
N THR A 362 -28.09 9.96 31.51
CA THR A 362 -27.58 9.70 32.85
C THR A 362 -26.44 8.72 32.67
N THR A 363 -25.20 9.21 32.68
CA THR A 363 -24.06 8.39 33.08
C THR A 363 -24.30 8.00 34.54
N PRO A 364 -24.68 6.74 34.86
CA PRO A 364 -24.85 6.39 36.25
C PRO A 364 -23.46 6.43 36.90
N GLY A 365 -23.26 7.36 37.84
CA GLY A 365 -22.04 7.44 38.66
C GLY A 365 -21.78 6.17 39.48
N ASN A 366 -22.79 5.30 39.60
CA ASN A 366 -22.72 4.07 40.37
C ASN A 366 -22.12 2.93 39.53
N TRP A 367 -21.18 2.20 40.14
CA TRP A 367 -20.53 0.98 39.63
C TRP A 367 -21.48 0.03 38.87
N PHE A 368 -22.72 -0.11 39.37
CA PHE A 368 -23.73 -1.01 38.81
C PHE A 368 -24.08 -0.70 37.35
N GLY A 369 -24.17 0.58 36.98
CA GLY A 369 -24.50 0.98 35.61
C GLY A 369 -23.34 0.85 34.63
N LYS A 370 -22.10 1.08 35.08
CA LYS A 370 -20.88 0.80 34.29
C LYS A 370 -20.71 -0.70 34.04
N ALA A 371 -20.96 -1.53 35.06
CA ALA A 371 -20.95 -2.98 34.94
C ALA A 371 -22.02 -3.47 33.94
N VAL A 372 -23.25 -2.96 34.00
CA VAL A 372 -24.32 -3.33 33.05
C VAL A 372 -23.98 -2.92 31.61
N TYR A 373 -23.38 -1.74 31.40
CA TYR A 373 -22.97 -1.30 30.06
C TYR A 373 -21.89 -2.20 29.45
N HIS A 374 -20.82 -2.52 30.19
CA HIS A 374 -19.75 -3.39 29.73
C HIS A 374 -20.21 -4.84 29.53
N THR A 375 -21.00 -5.38 30.46
CA THR A 375 -21.56 -6.74 30.37
C THR A 375 -22.52 -6.89 29.18
N SER A 376 -23.33 -5.85 28.87
CA SER A 376 -24.23 -5.86 27.71
C SER A 376 -23.51 -5.88 26.36
N ARG A 377 -22.28 -5.32 26.29
CA ARG A 377 -21.49 -5.27 25.05
C ARG A 377 -20.79 -6.59 24.78
N PHE A 378 -20.32 -7.23 25.86
CA PHE A 378 -19.75 -8.57 25.80
C PHE A 378 -20.82 -9.62 25.45
N SER A 379 -21.99 -9.59 26.11
CA SER A 379 -23.07 -10.56 25.88
C SER A 379 -23.64 -10.50 24.46
N LEU A 380 -23.81 -9.31 23.88
CA LEU A 380 -24.25 -9.17 22.48
C LEU A 380 -23.22 -9.68 21.48
N ARG A 381 -21.92 -9.50 21.74
CA ARG A 381 -20.86 -10.08 20.92
C ARG A 381 -20.80 -11.59 21.02
N CYS A 382 -21.00 -12.15 22.22
CA CYS A 382 -21.09 -13.60 22.41
C CYS A 382 -22.30 -14.18 21.67
N ILE A 383 -23.47 -13.52 21.74
CA ILE A 383 -24.68 -13.92 21.03
C ILE A 383 -24.47 -13.92 19.51
N GLU A 384 -23.87 -12.87 18.97
CA GLU A 384 -23.57 -12.75 17.53
C GLU A 384 -22.57 -13.82 17.05
N TRP A 385 -21.57 -14.14 17.88
CA TRP A 385 -20.61 -15.20 17.60
C TRP A 385 -21.25 -16.59 17.64
N THR A 386 -22.14 -16.86 18.60
CA THR A 386 -22.87 -18.13 18.72
C THR A 386 -23.82 -18.36 17.54
N ILE A 387 -24.55 -17.33 17.08
CA ILE A 387 -25.42 -17.43 15.88
C ILE A 387 -24.59 -17.77 14.63
N LYS A 388 -23.45 -17.11 14.44
CA LYS A 388 -22.61 -17.28 13.25
C LYS A 388 -21.85 -18.61 13.24
N SER A 389 -21.46 -19.11 14.42
CA SER A 389 -20.77 -20.39 14.60
C SER A 389 -21.74 -21.59 14.45
N ALA A 390 -22.94 -21.48 15.02
CA ALA A 390 -23.91 -22.58 15.04
C ALA A 390 -24.58 -22.81 13.68
N ASN A 391 -24.89 -21.76 12.90
CA ASN A 391 -25.74 -21.94 11.73
C ASN A 391 -25.02 -22.60 10.54
N ARG A 392 -23.83 -22.17 10.12
CA ARG A 392 -23.25 -22.74 8.88
C ARG A 392 -22.63 -24.12 9.07
N ASN A 393 -21.90 -24.31 10.16
CA ASN A 393 -21.07 -25.51 10.35
C ASN A 393 -21.87 -26.68 10.96
N ALA A 394 -22.89 -26.41 11.79
CA ALA A 394 -23.75 -27.46 12.30
C ALA A 394 -24.64 -28.05 11.20
N TYR A 395 -25.28 -27.23 10.35
CA TYR A 395 -26.14 -27.76 9.26
C TYR A 395 -25.37 -28.59 8.23
N ILE A 396 -24.11 -28.23 7.92
CA ILE A 396 -23.23 -29.07 7.10
C ILE A 396 -22.98 -30.42 7.78
N MET A 397 -22.68 -30.42 9.08
CA MET A 397 -22.44 -31.64 9.84
C MET A 397 -23.71 -32.50 9.99
N ILE A 398 -24.90 -31.90 10.08
CA ILE A 398 -26.20 -32.59 10.09
C ILE A 398 -26.43 -33.27 8.74
N ALA A 399 -26.13 -32.61 7.61
CA ALA A 399 -26.25 -33.21 6.28
C ALA A 399 -25.33 -34.43 6.09
N ILE A 400 -24.12 -34.38 6.65
CA ILE A 400 -23.11 -35.45 6.57
C ILE A 400 -23.43 -36.61 7.52
N THR A 401 -23.70 -36.31 8.79
CA THR A 401 -23.77 -37.31 9.88
C THR A 401 -25.18 -37.74 10.25
N GLY A 402 -26.21 -36.99 9.85
CA GLY A 402 -27.62 -37.30 10.17
C GLY A 402 -28.00 -37.16 11.66
N LYS A 403 -27.14 -36.53 12.48
CA LYS A 403 -27.36 -36.34 13.92
C LYS A 403 -28.16 -35.06 14.20
N SER A 404 -28.84 -34.99 15.35
CA SER A 404 -29.57 -33.81 15.78
C SER A 404 -28.66 -32.58 15.99
N PHE A 405 -29.26 -31.39 15.91
CA PHE A 405 -28.55 -30.10 15.84
C PHE A 405 -27.45 -29.91 16.91
N CYS A 406 -27.76 -30.16 18.19
CA CYS A 406 -26.80 -29.96 19.28
C CYS A 406 -25.59 -30.92 19.19
N LYS A 407 -25.83 -32.18 18.80
CA LYS A 407 -24.77 -33.19 18.68
C LYS A 407 -23.90 -32.96 17.44
N ALA A 408 -24.50 -32.49 16.35
CA ALA A 408 -23.78 -32.11 15.13
C ALA A 408 -22.97 -30.82 15.31
N SER A 409 -23.50 -29.84 16.05
CA SER A 409 -22.80 -28.59 16.36
C SER A 409 -21.53 -28.86 17.20
N ALA A 410 -21.62 -29.71 18.23
CA ALA A 410 -20.48 -30.08 19.06
C ALA A 410 -19.35 -30.77 18.26
N ILE A 411 -19.72 -31.68 17.35
CA ILE A 411 -18.75 -32.36 16.47
C ILE A 411 -18.11 -31.38 15.49
N ALA A 412 -18.90 -30.46 14.93
CA ALA A 412 -18.40 -29.43 14.01
C ALA A 412 -17.42 -28.47 14.70
N THR A 413 -17.71 -28.03 15.92
CA THR A 413 -16.82 -27.16 16.69
C THR A 413 -15.49 -27.85 17.03
N ASP A 414 -15.54 -29.13 17.38
CA ASP A 414 -14.34 -29.91 17.73
C ASP A 414 -13.45 -30.18 16.50
N LEU A 415 -14.05 -30.48 15.35
CA LEU A 415 -13.31 -30.62 14.08
C LEU A 415 -12.62 -29.32 13.64
N ILE A 416 -13.29 -28.18 13.83
CA ILE A 416 -12.73 -26.88 13.44
C ILE A 416 -11.57 -26.52 14.35
N PHE A 417 -11.74 -26.68 15.67
CA PHE A 417 -10.70 -26.31 16.64
C PHE A 417 -9.45 -27.20 16.55
N SER A 418 -9.63 -28.51 16.33
CA SER A 418 -8.51 -29.45 16.16
C SER A 418 -7.74 -29.25 14.84
N ASN A 419 -8.43 -28.90 13.74
CA ASN A 419 -7.79 -28.68 12.44
C ASN A 419 -7.19 -27.28 12.29
N ILE A 420 -7.80 -26.23 12.88
CA ILE A 420 -7.27 -24.86 12.75
C ILE A 420 -5.91 -24.71 13.42
N LEU A 421 -5.66 -25.44 14.51
CA LEU A 421 -4.36 -25.48 15.18
C LEU A 421 -3.30 -26.18 14.33
N ARG A 422 -3.65 -27.27 13.64
CA ARG A 422 -2.73 -27.97 12.72
C ARG A 422 -2.45 -27.15 11.47
N ILE A 423 -3.48 -26.61 10.83
CA ILE A 423 -3.35 -25.74 9.64
C ILE A 423 -2.59 -24.47 10.01
N GLY A 424 -2.88 -23.87 11.17
CA GLY A 424 -2.19 -22.69 11.67
C GLY A 424 -0.69 -22.94 11.86
N ARG A 425 -0.31 -24.08 12.44
CA ARG A 425 1.11 -24.46 12.60
C ARG A 425 1.83 -24.66 11.27
N VAL A 426 1.20 -25.33 10.31
CA VAL A 426 1.78 -25.58 8.99
C VAL A 426 1.90 -24.29 8.18
N CYS A 427 0.84 -23.47 8.13
CA CYS A 427 0.86 -22.19 7.42
C CYS A 427 1.84 -21.18 8.05
N TRP A 428 1.94 -21.17 9.39
CA TRP A 428 2.92 -20.34 10.08
C TRP A 428 4.34 -20.79 9.78
N GLY A 429 4.62 -22.09 9.83
CA GLY A 429 5.94 -22.65 9.50
C GLY A 429 6.35 -22.37 8.05
N LEU A 430 5.47 -22.66 7.09
CA LEU A 430 5.74 -22.36 5.67
C LEU A 430 5.90 -20.85 5.43
N GLY A 431 5.07 -20.02 6.06
CA GLY A 431 5.18 -18.57 5.96
C GLY A 431 6.49 -18.03 6.55
N TYR A 432 6.94 -18.58 7.67
CA TYR A 432 8.22 -18.24 8.28
C TYR A 432 9.38 -18.59 7.35
N VAL A 433 9.41 -19.81 6.80
CA VAL A 433 10.48 -20.25 5.88
C VAL A 433 10.56 -19.37 4.63
N VAL A 434 9.41 -19.09 4.00
CA VAL A 434 9.37 -18.22 2.80
C VAL A 434 9.84 -16.81 3.13
N ALA A 435 9.39 -16.24 4.25
CA ALA A 435 9.82 -14.90 4.67
C ALA A 435 11.33 -14.86 4.94
N THR A 436 11.88 -15.85 5.67
CA THR A 436 13.31 -15.93 5.96
C THR A 436 14.14 -16.03 4.67
N LEU A 437 13.73 -16.86 3.71
CA LEU A 437 14.42 -16.98 2.42
C LEU A 437 14.37 -15.66 1.63
N PHE A 438 13.22 -14.99 1.62
CA PHE A 438 13.08 -13.69 0.95
C PHE A 438 13.97 -12.63 1.60
N PHE A 439 13.94 -12.50 2.93
CA PHE A 439 14.78 -11.53 3.64
C PHE A 439 16.27 -11.82 3.46
N ALA A 440 16.69 -13.09 3.42
CA ALA A 440 18.09 -13.45 3.15
C ALA A 440 18.55 -13.01 1.75
N VAL A 441 17.70 -13.14 0.72
CA VAL A 441 18.02 -12.65 -0.64
C VAL A 441 18.12 -11.12 -0.65
N VAL A 442 17.21 -10.43 0.04
CA VAL A 442 17.25 -8.97 0.14
C VAL A 442 18.52 -8.50 0.85
N GLU A 443 18.90 -9.14 1.95
CA GLU A 443 20.12 -8.85 2.71
C GLU A 443 21.37 -9.05 1.84
N MET A 444 21.50 -10.20 1.17
CA MET A 444 22.62 -10.42 0.23
C MET A 444 22.66 -9.39 -0.90
N SER A 445 21.50 -8.95 -1.40
CA SER A 445 21.43 -7.93 -2.44
C SER A 445 21.94 -6.58 -1.93
N ILE A 446 21.55 -6.19 -0.70
CA ILE A 446 22.01 -4.95 -0.05
C ILE A 446 23.53 -5.00 0.14
N ASP A 447 24.06 -6.08 0.69
CA ASP A 447 25.50 -6.23 0.91
C ASP A 447 26.27 -6.13 -0.41
N THR A 448 25.76 -6.77 -1.47
CA THR A 448 26.38 -6.71 -2.81
C THR A 448 26.37 -5.29 -3.38
N ILE A 449 25.28 -4.55 -3.22
CA ILE A 449 25.17 -3.15 -3.68
C ILE A 449 26.15 -2.26 -2.92
N ILE A 450 26.24 -2.42 -1.59
CA ILE A 450 27.15 -1.64 -0.75
C ILE A 450 28.61 -1.96 -1.10
N LEU A 451 28.96 -3.25 -1.25
CA LEU A 451 30.30 -3.66 -1.67
C LEU A 451 30.68 -3.07 -3.04
N SER A 452 29.74 -3.10 -3.99
CA SER A 452 29.94 -2.52 -5.32
C SER A 452 30.18 -1.00 -5.24
N PHE A 453 29.45 -0.31 -4.36
CA PHE A 453 29.64 1.12 -4.10
C PHE A 453 31.01 1.41 -3.46
N CYS A 454 31.41 0.62 -2.46
CA CYS A 454 32.72 0.79 -1.82
C CYS A 454 33.86 0.60 -2.82
N GLN A 455 33.77 -0.43 -3.66
CA GLN A 455 34.77 -0.70 -4.69
C GLN A 455 34.82 0.43 -5.74
N ASP A 456 33.67 0.93 -6.18
CA ASP A 456 33.59 2.07 -7.09
C ASP A 456 34.20 3.35 -6.49
N SER A 457 33.94 3.59 -5.20
CA SER A 457 34.51 4.73 -4.49
C SER A 457 36.03 4.61 -4.30
N GLU A 458 36.55 3.41 -4.08
CA GLU A 458 37.99 3.16 -3.91
C GLU A 458 38.75 3.39 -5.23
N GLU A 459 38.20 2.91 -6.34
CA GLU A 459 38.80 3.05 -7.68
C GLU A 459 38.81 4.50 -8.18
N HIS A 460 37.87 5.33 -7.72
CA HIS A 460 37.70 6.73 -8.14
C HIS A 460 38.01 7.75 -7.03
N GLN A 461 38.99 7.48 -6.16
CA GLN A 461 39.52 8.44 -5.16
C GLN A 461 38.45 9.08 -4.25
N GLY A 462 37.43 8.31 -3.86
CA GLY A 462 36.37 8.76 -2.95
C GLY A 462 35.11 9.29 -3.63
N THR A 463 35.05 9.33 -4.97
CA THR A 463 33.86 9.75 -5.72
C THR A 463 33.30 8.62 -6.56
N ALA A 464 32.30 7.89 -6.04
CA ALA A 464 31.60 6.85 -6.79
C ALA A 464 30.91 7.42 -8.05
N GLN A 465 31.27 6.90 -9.23
CA GLN A 465 30.81 7.42 -10.53
C GLN A 465 29.62 6.63 -11.10
N TYR A 466 29.54 5.34 -10.80
CA TYR A 466 28.54 4.42 -11.35
C TYR A 466 27.35 4.18 -10.42
N ALA A 467 27.39 4.74 -9.20
CA ALA A 467 26.31 4.63 -8.24
C ALA A 467 25.08 5.48 -8.62
N PRO A 468 23.85 4.98 -8.41
CA PRO A 468 22.64 5.75 -8.68
C PRO A 468 22.55 6.99 -7.77
N PRO A 469 22.03 8.13 -8.28
CA PRO A 469 22.10 9.43 -7.58
C PRO A 469 21.38 9.44 -6.22
N LEU A 470 20.33 8.64 -6.06
CA LEU A 470 19.60 8.49 -4.80
C LEU A 470 20.45 7.82 -3.70
N LEU A 471 21.29 6.85 -4.06
CA LEU A 471 22.18 6.16 -3.12
C LEU A 471 23.29 7.11 -2.65
N ILE A 472 23.81 7.93 -3.57
CA ILE A 472 24.82 8.94 -3.25
C ILE A 472 24.24 10.00 -2.31
N GLU A 473 23.04 10.53 -2.61
CA GLU A 473 22.36 11.52 -1.77
C GLU A 473 22.10 10.99 -0.35
N THR A 474 21.58 9.77 -0.24
CA THR A 474 21.28 9.14 1.08
C THR A 474 22.51 8.84 1.92
N LEU A 475 23.61 8.36 1.31
CA LEU A 475 24.87 8.11 2.03
C LEU A 475 25.57 9.42 2.43
N ASN A 476 25.46 10.47 1.61
CA ASN A 476 26.06 11.76 1.92
C ASN A 476 25.32 12.47 3.05
N ASP A 477 23.98 12.40 3.08
CA ASP A 477 23.15 12.89 4.19
C ASP A 477 23.49 12.18 5.52
N GLN A 478 23.78 10.86 5.50
CA GLN A 478 24.20 10.14 6.70
C GLN A 478 25.57 10.59 7.21
N ASN A 479 26.53 10.82 6.30
CA ASN A 479 27.85 11.35 6.67
C ASN A 479 27.77 12.75 7.26
N GLU A 480 26.91 13.62 6.72
CA GLU A 480 26.66 14.95 7.30
C GLU A 480 25.98 14.86 8.68
N MET A 481 25.02 13.94 8.85
CA MET A 481 24.38 13.70 10.14
C MET A 481 25.37 13.19 11.20
N GLN A 482 26.29 12.28 10.82
CA GLN A 482 27.34 11.80 11.71
C GLN A 482 28.31 12.91 12.11
N ARG A 483 28.72 13.78 11.17
CA ARG A 483 29.54 14.97 11.46
C ARG A 483 28.85 15.97 12.37
N LEU A 484 27.52 16.09 12.31
CA LEU A 484 26.75 16.96 13.21
C LEU A 484 26.59 16.37 14.62
N THR A 485 26.56 15.03 14.75
CA THR A 485 26.51 14.36 16.07
C THR A 485 27.87 14.26 16.77
N GLN A 486 28.97 14.26 16.01
CA GLN A 486 30.33 14.36 16.56
C GLN A 486 30.75 15.83 16.56
N GLY A 487 30.36 16.59 17.59
CA GLY A 487 30.79 17.98 17.77
C GLY A 487 32.33 18.13 17.77
N PRO A 488 32.86 19.34 17.53
CA PRO A 488 34.29 19.57 17.35
C PRO A 488 35.07 19.19 18.62
N GLN A 489 36.16 18.42 18.44
CA GLN A 489 37.18 18.22 19.47
C GLN A 489 37.98 19.49 19.73
#